data_AF-A0A075UN36-F1
#
_entry.id   AF-A0A075UN36-F1
#
_cell.length_a   1.000
_cell.length_b   1.000
_cell.length_c   1.000
_cell.angle_alpha   90.00
_cell.angle_beta   90.00
_cell.angle_gamma   90.00
#
_symmetry.space_group_name_H-M   'P 1'
#
loop_
_entity.id
_entity.type
_entity.pdbx_description
1 polymer ?
#
loop_
_entity_poly.entity_id
_entity_poly.type
_entity_poly.pdbx_seq_one_letter_code
_entity_poly.pdbx_strand_id
1 'polypeptide(L)'
;MNGLLRLHDLDDEDDRRATSRREEHFAGADIDAGLGRVHVDEAGDLVAVDLDERALRTMNPAALGGHLLSAIERAEQAARSERIERRRL
;
A
#
# COMPACT_ATOMS: atom_id res chain seq x y z
N MET A 1 41.74 -8.91 -7.85
CA MET A 1 41.02 -7.84 -7.13
C MET A 1 39.64 -8.36 -6.82
N ASN A 2 39.43 -8.88 -5.61
CA ASN A 2 38.14 -9.42 -5.17
C ASN A 2 37.24 -8.23 -4.79
N GLY A 3 36.31 -7.88 -5.67
CA GLY A 3 35.27 -6.91 -5.40
C GLY A 3 34.30 -7.50 -4.39
N LEU A 4 34.42 -7.05 -3.14
CA LEU A 4 33.39 -7.21 -2.11
C LEU A 4 32.10 -6.60 -2.67
N LEU A 5 31.19 -7.45 -3.17
CA LEU A 5 29.79 -7.09 -3.35
C LEU A 5 29.27 -6.64 -1.99
N ARG A 6 29.10 -5.33 -1.85
CA ARG A 6 28.56 -4.69 -0.66
C ARG A 6 27.18 -5.28 -0.42
N LEU A 7 27.00 -5.88 0.75
CA LEU A 7 25.76 -6.49 1.23
C LEU A 7 24.60 -5.48 1.42
N HIS A 8 24.73 -4.23 0.95
CA HIS A 8 23.78 -3.14 1.17
C HIS A 8 22.86 -2.85 -0.03
N ASP A 9 23.06 -3.49 -1.20
CA ASP A 9 22.21 -3.29 -2.38
C ASP A 9 21.08 -4.34 -2.52
N LEU A 10 21.09 -5.40 -1.70
CA LEU A 10 20.10 -6.49 -1.82
C LEU A 10 18.74 -6.14 -1.21
N ASP A 11 18.71 -5.34 -0.15
CA ASP A 11 17.45 -4.99 0.53
C ASP A 11 16.57 -4.05 -0.33
N ASP A 12 17.18 -3.08 -1.04
CA ASP A 12 16.45 -2.10 -1.86
C ASP A 12 15.83 -2.70 -3.14
N GLU A 13 16.43 -3.75 -3.73
CA GLU A 13 15.89 -4.40 -4.93
C GLU A 13 14.71 -5.33 -4.60
N ASP A 14 14.73 -6.00 -3.44
CA ASP A 14 13.65 -6.90 -3.03
C ASP A 14 12.39 -6.10 -2.66
N ASP A 15 12.54 -4.99 -1.91
CA ASP A 15 11.43 -4.10 -1.59
C ASP A 15 10.79 -3.50 -2.85
N ARG A 16 11.59 -3.12 -3.86
CA ARG A 16 11.10 -2.63 -5.16
C ARG A 16 10.37 -3.70 -5.96
N ARG A 17 10.87 -4.94 -5.98
CA ARG A 17 10.19 -6.05 -6.67
C ARG A 17 8.90 -6.46 -5.96
N ALA A 18 8.89 -6.42 -4.63
CA ALA A 18 7.71 -6.69 -3.82
C ALA A 18 6.64 -5.60 -4.04
N THR A 19 7.03 -4.33 -4.10
CA THR A 19 6.11 -3.21 -4.44
C THR A 19 5.58 -3.33 -5.86
N SER A 20 6.41 -3.62 -6.87
CA SER A 20 5.93 -3.78 -8.26
C SER A 20 4.98 -4.97 -8.44
N ARG A 21 5.26 -6.14 -7.84
CA ARG A 21 4.31 -7.26 -7.87
C ARG A 21 3.04 -6.98 -7.08
N ARG A 22 3.14 -6.13 -6.05
CA ARG A 22 1.98 -5.67 -5.30
C ARG A 22 1.04 -4.85 -6.19
N GLU A 23 1.59 -3.92 -6.96
CA GLU A 23 0.78 -3.01 -7.76
C GLU A 23 -0.05 -3.71 -8.87
N GLU A 24 0.33 -4.90 -9.33
CA GLU A 24 -0.37 -5.59 -10.43
C GLU A 24 -1.62 -6.37 -10.00
N HIS A 25 -1.79 -6.68 -8.71
CA HIS A 25 -2.92 -7.50 -8.21
C HIS A 25 -3.65 -6.91 -6.99
N PHE A 26 -3.24 -5.75 -6.49
CA PHE A 26 -3.85 -5.11 -5.32
C PHE A 26 -4.69 -3.88 -5.70
N ALA A 27 -5.90 -3.81 -5.15
CA ALA A 27 -6.64 -2.56 -5.14
C ALA A 27 -6.05 -1.66 -4.05
N GLY A 28 -5.92 -0.36 -4.32
CA GLY A 28 -5.32 0.57 -3.37
C GLY A 28 -6.02 1.90 -3.32
N ALA A 29 -6.06 2.51 -2.13
CA ALA A 29 -6.67 3.80 -1.90
C ALA A 29 -5.71 4.74 -1.17
N ASP A 30 -5.69 6.00 -1.59
CA ASP A 30 -4.91 7.04 -0.92
C ASP A 30 -5.51 7.33 0.46
N ILE A 31 -4.62 7.49 1.43
CA ILE A 31 -4.96 7.98 2.76
C ILE A 31 -5.00 9.50 2.69
N ASP A 32 -6.07 10.09 3.23
CA ASP A 32 -6.28 11.54 3.19
C ASP A 32 -5.12 12.30 3.85
N ALA A 33 -5.07 13.62 3.61
CA ALA A 33 -3.99 14.50 4.08
C ALA A 33 -2.59 14.10 3.59
N GLY A 34 -2.50 13.32 2.50
CA GLY A 34 -1.24 12.88 1.92
C GLY A 34 -0.46 11.93 2.83
N LEU A 35 -1.17 11.20 3.69
CA LEU A 35 -0.55 10.30 4.68
C LEU A 35 0.03 9.04 4.08
N GLY A 36 -0.28 8.74 2.82
CA GLY A 36 0.23 7.56 2.12
C GLY A 36 -0.89 6.77 1.45
N ARG A 37 -0.79 5.45 1.43
CA ARG A 37 -1.67 4.55 0.68
C ARG A 37 -1.93 3.24 1.42
N VAL A 38 -3.13 2.69 1.25
CA VAL A 38 -3.47 1.32 1.70
C VAL A 38 -3.62 0.40 0.50
N HIS A 39 -3.28 -0.87 0.69
CA HIS A 39 -3.36 -1.91 -0.32
C HIS A 39 -4.16 -3.11 0.20
N VAL A 40 -5.13 -3.56 -0.57
CA VAL A 40 -5.94 -4.75 -0.29
C VAL A 40 -5.85 -5.75 -1.44
N ASP A 41 -6.01 -7.04 -1.13
CA ASP A 41 -6.06 -8.12 -2.11
C ASP A 41 -7.39 -8.28 -2.83
N GLU A 42 -7.44 -9.24 -3.75
CA GLU A 42 -8.64 -9.53 -4.55
C GLU A 42 -9.80 -10.07 -3.71
N ALA A 43 -9.52 -10.57 -2.50
CA ALA A 43 -10.54 -10.95 -1.53
C ALA A 43 -11.06 -9.74 -0.74
N GLY A 44 -10.27 -8.67 -0.68
CA GLY A 44 -10.52 -7.45 0.08
C GLY A 44 -9.75 -7.41 1.40
N ASP A 45 -8.79 -8.31 1.62
CA ASP A 45 -8.00 -8.35 2.85
C ASP A 45 -6.88 -7.31 2.79
N LEU A 46 -6.66 -6.58 3.88
CA LEU A 46 -5.59 -5.58 4.00
C LEU A 46 -4.21 -6.27 4.01
N VAL A 47 -3.36 -5.93 3.04
CA VAL A 47 -2.03 -6.54 2.88
C VAL A 47 -0.87 -5.59 3.14
N ALA A 48 -1.05 -4.28 2.93
CA ALA A 48 -0.02 -3.28 3.20
C ALA A 48 -0.63 -1.90 3.50
N VAL A 49 0.13 -1.13 4.27
CA VAL A 49 -0.12 0.29 4.53
C VAL A 49 1.21 1.01 4.42
N ASP A 50 1.33 1.86 3.41
CA ASP A 50 2.51 2.69 3.19
C ASP A 50 2.21 4.08 3.73
N LEU A 51 3.02 4.57 4.68
CA LEU A 51 2.82 5.86 5.32
C LEU A 51 3.94 6.84 4.96
N ASP A 52 3.55 8.06 4.64
CA ASP A 52 4.49 9.16 4.45
C ASP A 52 4.97 9.69 5.81
N GLU A 53 6.26 9.48 6.08
CA GLU A 53 6.89 9.88 7.34
C GLU A 53 6.79 11.39 7.61
N ARG A 54 6.88 12.23 6.56
CA ARG A 54 6.84 13.69 6.70
C ARG A 54 5.43 14.15 7.06
N ALA A 55 4.42 13.55 6.42
CA ALA A 55 3.02 13.81 6.76
C ALA A 55 2.73 13.40 8.21
N LEU A 56 3.17 12.21 8.63
CA LEU A 56 3.00 11.73 10.00
C LEU A 56 3.62 12.66 11.06
N ARG A 57 4.78 13.25 10.77
CA ARG A 57 5.46 14.18 11.69
C ARG A 57 4.68 15.47 11.94
N THR A 58 3.78 15.85 11.04
CA THR A 58 3.00 17.10 11.11
C THR A 58 1.54 16.87 11.46
N MET A 59 1.07 15.62 11.40
CA MET A 59 -0.30 15.22 11.69
C MET A 59 -0.60 15.19 13.20
N ASN A 60 -1.83 15.53 13.57
CA ASN A 60 -2.43 15.14 14.85
C ASN A 60 -2.63 13.60 14.91
N PRO A 61 -1.95 12.87 15.81
CA PRO A 61 -2.05 11.41 15.88
C PRO A 61 -3.48 10.89 16.15
N ALA A 62 -4.33 11.68 16.81
CA ALA A 62 -5.72 11.29 17.08
C ALA A 62 -6.58 11.21 15.80
N ALA A 63 -6.19 11.91 14.72
CA ALA A 63 -6.89 11.88 13.44
C ALA A 63 -6.47 10.70 12.55
N LEU A 64 -5.29 10.12 12.78
CA LEU A 64 -4.70 9.08 11.94
C LEU A 64 -5.62 7.86 11.80
N GLY A 65 -6.21 7.40 12.90
CA GLY A 65 -7.10 6.23 12.90
C GLY A 65 -8.33 6.43 12.00
N GLY A 66 -8.90 7.63 11.98
CA GLY A 66 -10.04 7.96 11.12
C GLY A 66 -9.67 7.93 9.63
N HIS A 67 -8.55 8.57 9.27
CA HIS A 67 -8.08 8.58 7.88
C HIS A 67 -7.71 7.19 7.38
N LEU A 68 -7.06 6.37 8.22
CA LEU A 68 -6.74 4.99 7.89
C LEU A 68 -7.99 4.16 7.65
N LEU A 69 -8.97 4.21 8.55
CA LEU A 69 -10.20 3.45 8.40
C LEU A 69 -10.94 3.85 7.11
N SER A 70 -11.09 5.15 6.84
CA SER A 70 -11.73 5.62 5.62
C SER A 70 -10.97 5.24 4.34
N ALA A 71 -9.64 5.10 4.40
CA ALA A 71 -8.86 4.62 3.26
C ALA A 71 -9.08 3.11 3.04
N ILE A 72 -9.10 2.32 4.12
CA ILE A 72 -9.34 0.86 4.06
C ILE A 72 -10.73 0.58 3.46
N GLU A 73 -11.78 1.23 3.98
CA GLU A 73 -13.15 1.05 3.47
C GLU A 73 -13.26 1.37 1.96
N ARG A 74 -12.54 2.41 1.50
CA ARG A 74 -12.48 2.75 0.07
C ARG A 74 -11.76 1.69 -0.75
N ALA A 75 -10.65 1.17 -0.27
CA ALA A 75 -9.89 0.13 -0.96
C ALA A 75 -10.69 -1.18 -1.05
N GLU A 76 -11.33 -1.61 0.04
CA GLU A 76 -12.21 -2.79 0.07
C GLU A 76 -13.39 -2.65 -0.91
N GLN A 77 -14.01 -1.46 -0.95
CA GLN A 77 -15.12 -1.20 -1.86
C GLN A 77 -14.68 -1.22 -3.34
N ALA A 78 -13.47 -0.73 -3.65
CA ALA A 78 -12.89 -0.81 -4.98
C ALA A 78 -12.63 -2.26 -5.38
N ALA A 79 -11.96 -3.04 -4.53
CA ALA A 79 -11.69 -4.47 -4.77
C ALA A 79 -12.98 -5.26 -5.01
N ARG A 80 -14.02 -5.00 -4.20
CA ARG A 80 -15.33 -5.64 -4.37
C ARG A 80 -15.97 -5.29 -5.72
N SER A 81 -15.86 -4.05 -6.16
CA SER A 81 -16.44 -3.58 -7.43
C SER A 81 -15.74 -4.24 -8.61
N GLU A 82 -14.40 -4.28 -8.60
CA GLU A 82 -13.60 -4.97 -9.63
C GLU A 82 -13.92 -6.46 -9.69
N ARG A 83 -14.11 -7.13 -8.54
CA ARG A 83 -14.49 -8.54 -8.48
C ARG A 83 -15.86 -8.80 -9.12
N ILE A 84 -16.82 -7.90 -8.91
CA ILE A 84 -18.16 -8.00 -9.52
C ILE A 84 -18.06 -7.85 -11.04
N GLU A 85 -17.23 -6.92 -11.51
CA GLU A 85 -17.02 -6.68 -12.94
C GLU A 85 -16.33 -7.88 -13.62
N ARG A 86 -15.26 -8.43 -13.02
CA ARG A 86 -14.59 -9.64 -13.52
C ARG A 86 -15.50 -10.87 -13.62
N ARG A 87 -16.48 -11.02 -12.73
CA ARG A 87 -17.43 -12.16 -12.77
C ARG A 87 -18.49 -12.03 -13.88
N ARG A 88 -18.71 -10.82 -14.41
CA ARG A 88 -19.73 -10.56 -15.45
C ARG A 88 -19.20 -10.74 -16.87
N LEU A 89 -17.88 -10.77 -17.05
CA LEU A 89 -17.18 -11.06 -18.31
C LEU A 89 -17.01 -12.57 -18.50
#